data_AF-A0AAW6JTS1-F1
#
_entry.id   AF-A0AAW6JTS1-F1
#
_cell.length_a   1.000
_cell.length_b   1.000
_cell.length_c   1.000
_cell.angle_alpha   90.00
_cell.angle_beta   90.00
_cell.angle_gamma   90.00
#
_symmetry.space_group_name_H-M   'P 1'
#
loop_
_entity.id
_entity.type
_entity.pdbx_description
1 polymer ?
#
loop_
_entity_poly.entity_id
_entity_poly.type
_entity_poly.pdbx_seq_one_letter_code
_entity_poly.pdbx_strand_id
1 'polypeptide(L)'
;MQQITLDEAYYNRAVANYFLGNFYEALKDCNESLQINSNNTKTLIARGIVYSALGVIEDAINNYNRALKINPNSYHAYFNRGVAYSMRGDENKAISDYSRALQINLYKVDAYYNRGNSRYALGDKHGAIADYNIALEINPDKADAYYNRGEIRYELGDKFNGIEDFKKAAEIYKHKRQEIDYQDAIEKIKSFYQSERREEDRENKNEINFHQNYVSYSFDVLVQHQDMWEQLLKDLKSNIKCSWQIVSRKNKKFIRIKFYGTDEKCLILSQKLAEYKESRLKNIKSDFDTHINNEATQTESLIDNTAQESDKVGDNNYSVQFERDNCDSWLDCGYMNDIINPYEVY
;
A
#
# COMPACT_ATOMS: atom_id res chain seq x y z
N MET A 1 -13.19 -41.88 -28.41
CA MET A 1 -13.53 -40.45 -28.58
C MET A 1 -14.89 -40.24 -27.97
N GLN A 2 -15.01 -39.41 -26.93
CA GLN A 2 -16.33 -38.95 -26.46
C GLN A 2 -16.97 -38.16 -27.60
N GLN A 3 -18.23 -38.45 -27.90
CA GLN A 3 -18.99 -37.74 -28.91
C GLN A 3 -19.43 -36.40 -28.32
N ILE A 4 -18.91 -35.29 -28.86
CA ILE A 4 -19.28 -33.93 -28.44
C ILE A 4 -20.76 -33.72 -28.76
N THR A 5 -21.55 -33.32 -27.78
CA THR A 5 -22.98 -33.03 -28.01
C THR A 5 -23.14 -31.69 -28.74
N LEU A 6 -24.28 -31.49 -29.39
CA LEU A 6 -24.51 -30.25 -30.15
C LEU A 6 -24.48 -29.01 -29.25
N ASP A 7 -25.01 -29.08 -28.02
CA ASP A 7 -24.95 -27.97 -27.06
C ASP A 7 -23.52 -27.66 -26.60
N GLU A 8 -22.67 -28.69 -26.46
CA GLU A 8 -21.24 -28.53 -26.16
C GLU A 8 -20.47 -27.90 -27.33
N ALA A 9 -20.84 -28.25 -28.58
CA ALA A 9 -20.24 -27.63 -29.76
C ALA A 9 -20.55 -26.12 -29.83
N TYR A 10 -21.80 -25.72 -29.57
CA TYR A 10 -22.18 -24.31 -29.46
C TYR A 10 -21.47 -23.62 -28.29
N TYR A 11 -21.38 -24.26 -27.12
CA TYR A 11 -20.61 -23.73 -25.99
C TYR A 11 -19.14 -23.47 -26.37
N ASN A 12 -18.46 -24.45 -26.97
CA ASN A 12 -17.06 -24.32 -27.36
C ASN A 12 -16.86 -23.18 -28.38
N ARG A 13 -17.80 -23.03 -29.33
CA ARG A 13 -17.77 -21.93 -30.30
C ARG A 13 -18.04 -20.58 -29.65
N ALA A 14 -18.95 -20.51 -28.67
CA ALA A 14 -19.19 -19.30 -27.90
C ALA A 14 -17.93 -18.83 -27.17
N VAL A 15 -17.22 -19.75 -26.53
CA VAL A 15 -15.94 -19.48 -25.85
C VAL A 15 -14.90 -18.98 -26.84
N ALA A 16 -14.75 -19.61 -28.00
CA ALA A 16 -13.83 -19.16 -29.04
C ALA A 16 -14.18 -17.75 -29.54
N ASN A 17 -15.46 -17.48 -29.81
CA ASN A 17 -15.93 -16.16 -30.21
C ASN A 17 -15.66 -15.09 -29.14
N TYR A 18 -15.80 -15.43 -27.85
CA TYR A 18 -15.46 -14.53 -26.76
C TYR A 18 -13.97 -14.14 -26.79
N PHE A 19 -13.07 -15.12 -26.91
CA PHE A 19 -11.62 -14.85 -26.98
C PHE A 19 -11.21 -14.07 -28.24
N LEU A 20 -11.99 -14.16 -29.32
CA LEU A 20 -11.81 -13.35 -30.53
C LEU A 20 -12.41 -11.94 -30.42
N GLY A 21 -13.07 -11.60 -29.30
CA GLY A 21 -13.77 -10.32 -29.12
C GLY A 21 -15.13 -10.24 -29.82
N ASN A 22 -15.61 -11.34 -30.42
CA ASN A 22 -16.88 -11.42 -31.13
C ASN A 22 -18.04 -11.66 -30.14
N PHE A 23 -18.27 -10.71 -29.22
CA PHE A 23 -19.20 -10.91 -28.08
C PHE A 23 -20.64 -11.20 -28.50
N TYR A 24 -21.15 -10.59 -29.58
CA TYR A 24 -22.51 -10.86 -30.07
C TYR A 24 -22.66 -12.26 -30.67
N GLU A 25 -21.66 -12.77 -31.39
CA GLU A 25 -21.66 -14.15 -31.89
C GLU A 25 -21.50 -15.15 -30.75
N ALA A 26 -20.68 -14.83 -29.75
CA ALA A 26 -20.57 -15.62 -28.53
C ALA A 26 -21.91 -15.72 -27.80
N LEU A 27 -22.65 -14.61 -27.69
CA LEU A 27 -23.97 -14.58 -27.07
C LEU A 27 -24.99 -15.42 -27.86
N LYS A 28 -24.97 -15.32 -29.20
CA LYS A 28 -25.81 -16.13 -30.08
C LYS A 28 -25.55 -17.61 -29.86
N ASP A 29 -24.29 -18.03 -29.86
CA ASP A 29 -23.90 -19.42 -29.62
C ASP A 29 -24.30 -19.91 -28.21
N CYS A 30 -24.16 -19.07 -27.18
CA CYS A 30 -24.65 -19.39 -25.84
C CYS A 30 -26.16 -19.62 -25.82
N ASN A 31 -26.94 -18.84 -26.59
CA ASN A 31 -28.39 -19.00 -26.65
C ASN A 31 -28.79 -20.30 -27.36
N GLU A 32 -28.13 -20.65 -28.47
CA GLU A 32 -28.34 -21.93 -29.17
C GLU A 32 -28.02 -23.13 -28.25
N SER A 33 -26.90 -23.08 -27.54
CA SER A 33 -26.52 -24.11 -26.57
C SER A 33 -27.57 -24.26 -25.46
N LEU A 34 -28.08 -23.15 -24.90
CA LEU A 34 -29.10 -23.17 -23.84
C LEU A 34 -30.51 -23.48 -24.34
N GLN A 35 -30.78 -23.34 -25.64
CA GLN A 35 -32.02 -23.81 -26.25
C GLN A 35 -32.05 -25.35 -26.32
N ILE A 36 -30.90 -25.97 -26.59
CA ILE A 36 -30.75 -27.44 -26.62
C ILE A 36 -30.70 -28.00 -25.19
N ASN A 37 -29.91 -27.36 -24.32
CA ASN A 37 -29.73 -27.78 -22.93
C ASN A 37 -29.79 -26.57 -21.98
N SER A 38 -30.98 -26.27 -21.49
CA SER A 38 -31.26 -25.10 -20.65
C SER A 38 -30.57 -25.11 -19.28
N ASN A 39 -30.06 -26.27 -18.86
CA ASN A 39 -29.35 -26.48 -17.60
C ASN A 39 -27.83 -26.64 -17.78
N ASN A 40 -27.28 -26.40 -18.98
CA ASN A 40 -25.85 -26.42 -19.20
C ASN A 40 -25.18 -25.30 -18.38
N THR A 41 -24.61 -25.69 -17.24
CA THR A 41 -24.03 -24.76 -16.26
C THR A 41 -22.82 -24.02 -16.84
N LYS A 42 -22.02 -24.70 -17.68
CA LYS A 42 -20.86 -24.08 -18.34
C LYS A 42 -21.32 -22.96 -19.29
N THR A 43 -22.35 -23.23 -20.09
CA THR A 43 -22.92 -22.22 -20.98
C THR A 43 -23.59 -21.08 -20.23
N LEU A 44 -24.28 -21.33 -19.11
CA LEU A 44 -24.82 -20.26 -18.26
C LEU A 44 -23.70 -19.34 -17.75
N ILE A 45 -22.59 -19.89 -17.26
CA ILE A 45 -21.43 -19.11 -16.81
C ILE A 45 -20.82 -18.33 -17.98
N ALA A 46 -20.57 -18.98 -19.12
CA ALA A 46 -20.03 -18.32 -20.31
C ALA A 46 -20.92 -17.18 -20.82
N ARG A 47 -22.24 -17.39 -20.86
CA ARG A 47 -23.19 -16.33 -21.24
C ARG A 47 -23.17 -15.18 -20.24
N GLY A 48 -23.02 -15.48 -18.94
CA GLY A 48 -22.82 -14.46 -17.92
C GLY A 48 -21.57 -13.61 -18.18
N ILE A 49 -20.45 -14.26 -18.53
CA ILE A 49 -19.19 -13.58 -18.85
C ILE A 49 -19.35 -12.68 -20.09
N VAL A 50 -20.03 -13.17 -21.13
CA VAL A 50 -20.33 -12.38 -22.33
C VAL A 50 -21.20 -11.16 -22.00
N TYR A 51 -22.23 -11.31 -21.16
CA TYR A 51 -23.04 -10.18 -20.71
C TYR A 51 -22.22 -9.16 -19.88
N SER A 52 -21.32 -9.61 -19.01
CA SER A 52 -20.40 -8.73 -18.28
C SER A 52 -19.51 -7.93 -19.23
N ALA A 53 -18.95 -8.56 -20.26
CA ALA A 53 -18.13 -7.90 -21.28
C ALA A 53 -18.93 -6.88 -22.12
N LEU A 54 -20.23 -7.13 -22.33
CA LEU A 54 -21.16 -6.19 -22.98
C LEU A 54 -21.68 -5.09 -22.03
N GLY A 55 -21.28 -5.08 -20.75
CA GLY A 55 -21.74 -4.12 -19.75
C GLY A 55 -23.16 -4.37 -19.22
N VAL A 56 -23.79 -5.50 -19.58
CA VAL A 56 -25.15 -5.86 -19.17
C VAL A 56 -25.11 -6.65 -17.86
N ILE A 57 -24.74 -5.96 -16.78
CA ILE A 57 -24.35 -6.60 -15.51
C ILE A 57 -25.49 -7.39 -14.85
N GLU A 58 -26.74 -6.93 -14.92
CA GLU A 58 -27.88 -7.64 -14.33
C GLU A 58 -28.13 -8.99 -15.00
N ASP A 59 -28.01 -9.06 -16.34
CA ASP A 59 -28.17 -10.31 -17.07
C ASP A 59 -27.02 -11.27 -16.78
N ALA A 60 -25.81 -10.75 -16.57
CA ALA A 60 -24.68 -11.56 -16.11
C ALA A 60 -24.99 -12.22 -14.75
N ILE A 61 -25.40 -11.42 -13.76
CA ILE A 61 -25.77 -11.89 -12.41
C ILE A 61 -26.90 -12.93 -12.48
N ASN A 62 -27.92 -12.71 -13.31
CA ASN A 62 -29.02 -13.65 -13.50
C ASN A 62 -28.57 -15.00 -14.04
N ASN A 63 -27.61 -15.01 -14.98
CA ASN A 63 -27.03 -16.24 -15.50
C ASN A 63 -26.21 -16.99 -14.44
N TYR A 64 -25.37 -16.29 -13.67
CA TYR A 64 -24.63 -16.90 -12.56
C TYR A 64 -25.56 -17.44 -11.46
N ASN A 65 -26.63 -16.73 -11.14
CA ASN A 65 -27.66 -17.19 -10.21
C ASN A 65 -28.30 -18.51 -10.68
N ARG A 66 -28.62 -18.62 -11.98
CA ARG A 66 -29.13 -19.87 -12.56
C ARG A 66 -28.09 -20.98 -12.50
N ALA A 67 -26.84 -20.69 -12.85
CA ALA A 67 -25.75 -21.66 -12.76
C ALA A 67 -25.58 -22.20 -11.33
N LEU A 68 -25.65 -21.33 -10.32
CA LEU A 68 -25.53 -21.70 -8.90
C LEU A 68 -26.74 -22.45 -8.35
N LYS A 69 -27.95 -22.25 -8.91
CA LYS A 69 -29.11 -23.09 -8.58
C LYS A 69 -28.94 -24.53 -9.05
N ILE A 70 -28.23 -24.74 -10.17
CA ILE A 70 -27.99 -26.07 -10.76
C ILE A 70 -26.76 -26.72 -10.12
N ASN A 71 -25.67 -25.97 -9.98
CA ASN A 71 -24.44 -26.41 -9.32
C ASN A 71 -24.04 -25.43 -8.19
N PRO A 72 -24.48 -25.69 -6.95
CA PRO A 72 -24.19 -24.84 -5.79
C PRO A 72 -22.72 -24.79 -5.35
N ASN A 73 -21.85 -25.64 -5.92
CA ASN A 73 -20.43 -25.71 -5.59
C ASN A 73 -19.54 -25.26 -6.76
N SER A 74 -20.05 -24.39 -7.64
CA SER A 74 -19.29 -23.85 -8.76
C SER A 74 -18.41 -22.67 -8.34
N TYR A 75 -17.09 -22.89 -8.28
CA TYR A 75 -16.09 -21.82 -8.07
C TYR A 75 -16.29 -20.68 -9.08
N HIS A 76 -16.30 -21.01 -10.38
CA HIS A 76 -16.38 -20.00 -11.45
C HIS A 76 -17.66 -19.19 -11.40
N ALA A 77 -18.80 -19.79 -11.02
CA ALA A 77 -20.05 -19.03 -10.92
C ALA A 77 -20.03 -18.05 -9.75
N TYR A 78 -19.50 -18.43 -8.59
CA TYR A 78 -19.32 -17.50 -7.47
C TYR A 78 -18.31 -16.41 -7.79
N PHE A 79 -17.11 -16.78 -8.28
CA PHE A 79 -16.06 -15.82 -8.62
C PHE A 79 -16.56 -14.76 -9.62
N ASN A 80 -17.13 -15.18 -10.75
CA ASN A 80 -17.59 -14.24 -11.78
C ASN A 80 -18.82 -13.43 -11.35
N ARG A 81 -19.69 -13.98 -10.49
CA ARG A 81 -20.78 -13.19 -9.89
C ARG A 81 -20.25 -12.16 -8.89
N GLY A 82 -19.19 -12.49 -8.16
CA GLY A 82 -18.46 -11.55 -7.32
C GLY A 82 -17.89 -10.38 -8.12
N VAL A 83 -17.25 -10.67 -9.26
CA VAL A 83 -16.77 -9.64 -10.20
C VAL A 83 -17.93 -8.77 -10.67
N ALA A 84 -19.03 -9.36 -11.11
CA ALA A 84 -20.21 -8.60 -11.56
C ALA A 84 -20.82 -7.73 -10.44
N TYR A 85 -20.83 -8.20 -9.19
CA TYR A 85 -21.26 -7.39 -8.05
C TYR A 85 -20.33 -6.20 -7.79
N SER A 86 -19.01 -6.39 -7.86
CA SER A 86 -18.04 -5.30 -7.71
C SER A 86 -18.15 -4.27 -8.84
N MET A 87 -18.34 -4.71 -10.10
CA MET A 87 -18.60 -3.80 -11.23
C MET A 87 -19.85 -2.94 -11.02
N ARG A 88 -20.84 -3.44 -10.26
CA ARG A 88 -22.05 -2.71 -9.87
C ARG A 88 -21.87 -1.85 -8.61
N GLY A 89 -20.71 -1.91 -7.95
CA GLY A 89 -20.40 -1.26 -6.68
C GLY A 89 -20.96 -1.96 -5.44
N ASP A 90 -21.45 -3.19 -5.58
CA ASP A 90 -22.09 -3.97 -4.50
C ASP A 90 -21.04 -4.81 -3.74
N GLU A 91 -20.04 -4.15 -3.17
CA GLU A 91 -18.79 -4.78 -2.68
C GLU A 91 -19.01 -5.81 -1.57
N ASN A 92 -20.03 -5.62 -0.72
CA ASN A 92 -20.38 -6.61 0.30
C ASN A 92 -20.79 -7.96 -0.32
N LYS A 93 -21.55 -7.93 -1.42
CA LYS A 93 -21.93 -9.16 -2.14
C LYS A 93 -20.75 -9.75 -2.88
N ALA A 94 -19.88 -8.91 -3.45
CA ALA A 94 -18.64 -9.35 -4.08
C ALA A 94 -17.76 -10.14 -3.09
N ILE A 95 -17.50 -9.58 -1.89
CA ILE A 95 -16.72 -10.24 -0.83
C ILE A 95 -17.34 -11.59 -0.42
N SER A 96 -18.67 -11.64 -0.26
CA SER A 96 -19.39 -12.87 0.09
C SER A 96 -19.16 -13.95 -0.97
N ASP A 97 -19.29 -13.59 -2.24
CA ASP A 97 -19.12 -14.52 -3.36
C ASP A 97 -17.67 -14.96 -3.54
N TYR A 98 -16.69 -14.05 -3.46
CA TYR A 98 -15.28 -14.43 -3.48
C TYR A 98 -14.91 -15.34 -2.30
N SER A 99 -15.45 -15.07 -1.11
CA SER A 99 -15.23 -15.93 0.05
C SER A 99 -15.82 -17.32 -0.15
N ARG A 100 -17.01 -17.41 -0.76
CA ARG A 100 -17.61 -18.70 -1.09
C ARG A 100 -16.83 -19.44 -2.19
N ALA A 101 -16.32 -18.73 -3.19
CA ALA A 101 -15.42 -19.29 -4.19
C ALA A 101 -14.15 -19.86 -3.54
N LEU A 102 -13.52 -19.10 -2.63
CA LEU A 102 -12.32 -19.53 -1.90
C LEU A 102 -12.57 -20.72 -0.96
N GLN A 103 -13.77 -20.87 -0.39
CA GLN A 103 -14.14 -22.08 0.35
C GLN A 103 -14.18 -23.33 -0.55
N ILE A 104 -14.45 -23.18 -1.85
CA ILE A 104 -14.48 -24.26 -2.83
C ILE A 104 -13.07 -24.56 -3.34
N ASN A 105 -12.28 -23.53 -3.65
CA ASN A 105 -10.90 -23.67 -4.09
C ASN A 105 -10.01 -22.59 -3.46
N LEU A 106 -9.10 -23.02 -2.57
CA LEU A 106 -8.24 -22.15 -1.77
C LEU A 106 -6.99 -21.65 -2.52
N TYR A 107 -6.66 -22.16 -3.70
CA TYR A 107 -5.41 -21.82 -4.41
C TYR A 107 -5.64 -20.87 -5.59
N LYS A 108 -6.61 -19.97 -5.47
CA LYS A 108 -7.00 -19.05 -6.55
C LYS A 108 -6.58 -17.61 -6.24
N VAL A 109 -5.46 -17.21 -6.86
CA VAL A 109 -4.81 -15.90 -6.71
C VAL A 109 -5.79 -14.75 -6.95
N ASP A 110 -6.53 -14.80 -8.07
CA ASP A 110 -7.43 -13.71 -8.46
C ASP A 110 -8.62 -13.55 -7.51
N ALA A 111 -9.07 -14.62 -6.85
CA ALA A 111 -10.14 -14.53 -5.87
C ALA A 111 -9.69 -13.82 -4.58
N TYR A 112 -8.47 -14.06 -4.10
CA TYR A 112 -7.89 -13.28 -3.01
C TYR A 112 -7.65 -11.84 -3.43
N TYR A 113 -7.02 -11.61 -4.58
CA TYR A 113 -6.76 -10.26 -5.08
C TYR A 113 -8.05 -9.43 -5.21
N ASN A 114 -9.09 -9.96 -5.86
CA ASN A 114 -10.35 -9.24 -6.03
C ASN A 114 -11.12 -9.06 -4.72
N ARG A 115 -11.07 -10.02 -3.80
CA ARG A 115 -11.64 -9.82 -2.45
C ARG A 115 -10.89 -8.74 -1.68
N GLY A 116 -9.57 -8.67 -1.83
CA GLY A 116 -8.74 -7.60 -1.28
C GLY A 116 -9.14 -6.23 -1.82
N ASN A 117 -9.34 -6.12 -3.14
CA ASN A 117 -9.82 -4.89 -3.77
C ASN A 117 -11.20 -4.47 -3.21
N SER A 118 -12.16 -5.39 -3.12
CA SER A 118 -13.48 -5.11 -2.56
C SER A 118 -13.43 -4.70 -1.08
N ARG A 119 -12.56 -5.33 -0.27
CA ARG A 119 -12.34 -4.94 1.13
C ARG A 119 -11.76 -3.55 1.25
N TYR A 120 -10.78 -3.23 0.41
CA TYR A 120 -10.19 -1.90 0.36
C TYR A 120 -11.22 -0.83 -0.02
N ALA A 121 -12.08 -1.10 -1.00
CA ALA A 121 -13.17 -0.21 -1.39
C ALA A 121 -14.18 0.07 -0.24
N LEU A 122 -14.34 -0.88 0.69
CA LEU A 122 -15.14 -0.70 1.91
C LEU A 122 -14.35 -0.10 3.09
N GLY A 123 -13.07 0.24 2.89
CA GLY A 123 -12.18 0.78 3.92
C GLY A 123 -11.53 -0.26 4.84
N ASP A 124 -11.74 -1.57 4.61
CA ASP A 124 -11.06 -2.64 5.34
C ASP A 124 -9.63 -2.85 4.81
N LYS A 125 -8.76 -1.90 5.13
CA LYS A 125 -7.35 -1.88 4.72
C LYS A 125 -6.56 -3.09 5.22
N HIS A 126 -6.78 -3.50 6.47
CA HIS A 126 -6.08 -4.64 7.05
C HIS A 126 -6.53 -5.96 6.42
N GLY A 127 -7.83 -6.16 6.20
CA GLY A 127 -8.35 -7.33 5.51
C GLY A 127 -7.93 -7.39 4.04
N ALA A 128 -7.76 -6.24 3.37
CA ALA A 128 -7.20 -6.17 2.02
C ALA A 128 -5.72 -6.61 1.98
N ILE A 129 -4.88 -6.09 2.88
CA ILE A 129 -3.47 -6.52 3.01
C ILE A 129 -3.38 -8.03 3.26
N ALA A 130 -4.24 -8.57 4.14
CA ALA A 130 -4.26 -10.00 4.44
C ALA A 130 -4.56 -10.85 3.19
N ASP A 131 -5.52 -10.44 2.37
CA ASP A 131 -5.83 -11.13 1.12
C ASP A 131 -4.70 -11.00 0.08
N TYR A 132 -4.10 -9.82 -0.07
CA TYR A 132 -2.95 -9.64 -0.97
C TYR A 132 -1.73 -10.47 -0.54
N ASN A 133 -1.49 -10.61 0.77
CA ASN A 133 -0.42 -11.47 1.27
C ASN A 133 -0.63 -12.92 0.81
N ILE A 134 -1.84 -13.46 0.95
CA ILE A 134 -2.14 -14.84 0.51
C ILE A 134 -2.03 -14.95 -1.02
N ALA A 135 -2.51 -13.96 -1.79
CA ALA A 135 -2.36 -13.94 -3.23
C ALA A 135 -0.88 -14.01 -3.66
N LEU A 136 -0.01 -13.28 -2.96
CA LEU A 136 1.44 -13.24 -3.20
C LEU A 136 2.19 -14.48 -2.70
N GLU A 137 1.67 -15.16 -1.67
CA GLU A 137 2.18 -16.47 -1.25
C GLU A 137 1.89 -17.55 -2.30
N ILE A 138 0.72 -17.50 -2.95
CA ILE A 138 0.34 -18.44 -4.01
C ILE A 138 1.07 -18.09 -5.32
N ASN A 139 1.15 -16.81 -5.67
CA ASN A 139 1.83 -16.34 -6.88
C ASN A 139 2.67 -15.08 -6.59
N PRO A 140 3.98 -15.25 -6.37
CA PRO A 140 4.92 -14.16 -6.16
C PRO A 140 5.08 -13.21 -7.37
N ASP A 141 4.57 -13.55 -8.55
CA ASP A 141 4.65 -12.72 -9.76
C ASP A 141 3.37 -11.91 -10.02
N LYS A 142 2.44 -11.82 -9.05
CA LYS A 142 1.24 -10.97 -9.13
C LYS A 142 1.59 -9.52 -8.77
N ALA A 143 2.12 -8.79 -9.76
CA ALA A 143 2.54 -7.39 -9.63
C ALA A 143 1.45 -6.48 -9.03
N ASP A 144 0.20 -6.60 -9.49
CA ASP A 144 -0.91 -5.76 -9.02
C ASP A 144 -1.19 -5.92 -7.53
N ALA A 145 -0.96 -7.11 -6.97
CA ALA A 145 -1.13 -7.35 -5.54
C ALA A 145 -0.02 -6.65 -4.73
N TYR A 146 1.21 -6.58 -5.24
CA TYR A 146 2.26 -5.74 -4.64
C TYR A 146 1.89 -4.26 -4.73
N TYR A 147 1.49 -3.79 -5.91
CA TYR A 147 1.12 -2.39 -6.11
C TYR A 147 0.03 -1.94 -5.13
N ASN A 148 -1.11 -2.65 -5.09
CA ASN A 148 -2.23 -2.30 -4.22
C ASN A 148 -1.86 -2.44 -2.73
N ARG A 149 -1.08 -3.46 -2.36
CA ARG A 149 -0.59 -3.59 -0.97
C ARG A 149 0.34 -2.44 -0.60
N GLY A 150 1.16 -1.99 -1.53
CA GLY A 150 2.07 -0.86 -1.38
C GLY A 150 1.33 0.44 -1.10
N GLU A 151 0.25 0.72 -1.85
CA GLU A 151 -0.63 1.87 -1.62
C GLU A 151 -1.21 1.84 -0.21
N ILE A 152 -1.81 0.71 0.18
CA ILE A 152 -2.45 0.59 1.50
C ILE A 152 -1.43 0.71 2.64
N ARG A 153 -0.25 0.09 2.51
CA ARG A 153 0.83 0.19 3.51
C ARG A 153 1.28 1.64 3.68
N TYR A 154 1.44 2.36 2.58
CA TYR A 154 1.81 3.78 2.61
C TYR A 154 0.75 4.61 3.34
N GLU A 155 -0.54 4.40 3.05
CA GLU A 155 -1.65 5.07 3.73
C GLU A 155 -1.73 4.77 5.23
N LEU A 156 -1.31 3.57 5.64
CA LEU A 156 -1.24 3.18 7.06
C LEU A 156 0.04 3.66 7.76
N GLY A 157 0.92 4.38 7.05
CA GLY A 157 2.18 4.90 7.58
C GLY A 157 3.35 3.91 7.54
N ASP A 158 3.16 2.70 7.02
CA ASP A 158 4.23 1.73 6.76
C ASP A 158 4.92 2.04 5.41
N LYS A 159 5.47 3.26 5.33
CA LYS A 159 6.01 3.84 4.09
C LYS A 159 7.14 3.00 3.49
N PHE A 160 8.03 2.49 4.33
CA PHE A 160 9.18 1.69 3.89
C PHE A 160 8.73 0.41 3.17
N ASN A 161 7.88 -0.40 3.82
CA ASN A 161 7.38 -1.63 3.18
C ASN A 161 6.45 -1.33 2.00
N GLY A 162 5.75 -0.19 2.02
CA GLY A 162 4.99 0.29 0.87
C GLY A 162 5.88 0.54 -0.35
N ILE A 163 6.97 1.28 -0.19
CA ILE A 163 7.96 1.54 -1.26
C ILE A 163 8.59 0.25 -1.78
N GLU A 164 8.94 -0.69 -0.89
CA GLU A 164 9.48 -2.00 -1.30
C GLU A 164 8.48 -2.81 -2.14
N ASP A 165 7.19 -2.76 -1.81
CA ASP A 165 6.14 -3.37 -2.63
C ASP A 165 6.07 -2.73 -4.03
N PHE A 166 6.08 -1.40 -4.15
CA PHE A 166 6.10 -0.75 -5.46
C PHE A 166 7.34 -1.10 -6.29
N LYS A 167 8.51 -1.21 -5.65
CA LYS A 167 9.74 -1.64 -6.34
C LYS A 167 9.57 -3.04 -6.89
N LYS A 168 8.97 -3.96 -6.12
CA LYS A 168 8.71 -5.32 -6.56
C LYS A 168 7.70 -5.37 -7.71
N ALA A 169 6.62 -4.58 -7.63
CA ALA A 169 5.66 -4.43 -8.71
C ALA A 169 6.33 -3.93 -9.99
N ALA A 170 7.14 -2.86 -9.91
CA ALA A 170 7.87 -2.30 -11.04
C ALA A 170 8.85 -3.30 -11.68
N GLU A 171 9.58 -4.09 -10.88
CA GLU A 171 10.45 -5.15 -11.38
C GLU A 171 9.67 -6.16 -12.23
N ILE A 172 8.52 -6.63 -11.74
CA ILE A 172 7.68 -7.61 -12.42
C ILE A 172 7.05 -7.00 -13.69
N TYR A 173 6.48 -5.79 -13.61
CA TYR A 173 5.89 -5.10 -14.77
C TYR A 173 6.92 -4.93 -15.89
N LYS A 174 8.15 -4.52 -15.54
CA LYS A 174 9.25 -4.41 -16.50
C LYS A 174 9.57 -5.74 -17.16
N HIS A 175 9.63 -6.83 -16.39
CA HIS A 175 9.90 -8.16 -16.94
C HIS A 175 8.77 -8.65 -17.86
N LYS A 176 7.51 -8.32 -17.54
CA LYS A 176 6.33 -8.64 -18.36
C LYS A 176 6.11 -7.69 -19.54
N ARG A 177 6.96 -6.66 -19.70
CA ARG A 177 6.83 -5.60 -20.72
C ARG A 177 5.53 -4.78 -20.60
N GLN A 178 5.04 -4.61 -19.38
CA GLN A 178 3.90 -3.76 -19.04
C GLN A 178 4.42 -2.34 -18.76
N GLU A 179 4.69 -1.57 -19.83
CA GLU A 179 5.40 -0.29 -19.72
C GLU A 179 4.59 0.77 -18.98
N ILE A 180 3.26 0.83 -19.18
CA ILE A 180 2.38 1.80 -18.52
C ILE A 180 2.40 1.59 -17.00
N ASP A 181 2.12 0.36 -16.56
CA ASP A 181 2.11 -0.01 -15.14
C ASP A 181 3.50 0.15 -14.49
N TYR A 182 4.56 -0.15 -15.24
CA TYR A 182 5.93 0.10 -14.80
C TYR A 182 6.19 1.59 -14.54
N GLN A 183 5.82 2.47 -15.46
CA GLN A 183 6.04 3.91 -15.30
C GLN A 183 5.24 4.46 -14.12
N ASP A 184 3.99 4.03 -13.97
CA ASP A 184 3.13 4.43 -12.85
C ASP A 184 3.72 3.99 -11.50
N ALA A 185 4.18 2.73 -11.37
CA ALA A 185 4.86 2.27 -10.16
C ALA A 185 6.13 3.08 -9.85
N ILE A 186 6.92 3.43 -10.86
CA ILE A 186 8.12 4.27 -10.70
C ILE A 186 7.76 5.70 -10.29
N GLU A 187 6.68 6.26 -10.83
CA GLU A 187 6.18 7.58 -10.46
C GLU A 187 5.71 7.61 -9.00
N LYS A 188 4.97 6.60 -8.56
CA LYS A 188 4.59 6.44 -7.15
C LYS A 188 5.82 6.43 -6.24
N ILE A 189 6.84 5.63 -6.54
CA ILE A 189 8.11 5.59 -5.78
C ILE A 189 8.76 6.97 -5.70
N LYS A 190 8.86 7.68 -6.83
CA LYS A 190 9.44 9.05 -6.87
C LYS A 190 8.63 10.02 -6.01
N SER A 191 7.29 9.94 -6.09
CA SER A 191 6.39 10.81 -5.32
C SER A 191 6.56 10.60 -3.82
N PHE A 192 6.77 9.35 -3.38
CA PHE A 192 6.99 9.02 -1.98
C PHE A 192 8.31 9.57 -1.46
N TYR A 193 9.42 9.36 -2.18
CA TYR A 193 10.70 9.96 -1.80
C TYR A 193 10.67 11.48 -1.75
N GLN A 194 9.95 12.14 -2.67
CA GLN A 194 9.76 13.58 -2.61
C GLN A 194 8.96 14.01 -1.39
N SER A 195 7.92 13.25 -1.02
CA SER A 195 7.10 13.56 0.14
C SER A 195 7.85 13.35 1.46
N GLU A 196 8.67 12.30 1.57
CA GLU A 196 9.55 12.06 2.73
C GLU A 196 10.56 13.19 2.88
N ARG A 197 11.21 13.61 1.78
CA ARG A 197 12.14 14.75 1.81
C ARG A 197 11.45 16.05 2.26
N ARG A 198 10.22 16.30 1.82
CA ARG A 198 9.45 17.48 2.25
C ARG A 198 9.04 17.40 3.72
N GLU A 199 8.73 16.20 4.22
CA GLU A 199 8.46 15.98 5.65
C GLU A 199 9.72 16.22 6.48
N GLU A 200 10.88 15.71 6.05
CA GLU A 200 12.17 15.98 6.69
C GLU A 200 12.51 17.47 6.68
N ASP A 201 12.31 18.16 5.55
CA ASP A 201 12.54 19.61 5.45
C ASP A 201 11.58 20.41 6.36
N ARG A 202 10.33 19.95 6.52
CA ARG A 202 9.34 20.56 7.44
C ARG A 202 9.68 20.27 8.90
N GLU A 203 10.09 19.05 9.23
CA GLU A 203 10.56 18.69 10.56
C GLU A 203 11.81 19.51 10.91
N ASN A 204 12.78 19.60 9.99
CA ASN A 204 13.96 20.43 10.14
C ASN A 204 13.59 21.91 10.28
N LYS A 205 12.61 22.43 9.54
CA LYS A 205 12.15 23.83 9.69
C LYS A 205 11.41 24.06 11.00
N ASN A 206 10.63 23.09 11.47
CA ASN A 206 9.95 23.15 12.76
C ASN A 206 10.95 23.02 13.93
N GLU A 207 11.97 22.17 13.78
CA GLU A 207 13.13 22.14 14.67
C GLU A 207 13.84 23.49 14.62
N ILE A 208 14.19 24.03 13.45
CA ILE A 208 14.80 25.37 13.29
C ILE A 208 13.95 26.47 13.93
N ASN A 209 12.61 26.45 13.81
CA ASN A 209 11.73 27.43 14.44
C ASN A 209 11.61 27.24 15.96
N PHE A 210 11.62 26.00 16.44
CA PHE A 210 11.79 25.69 17.88
C PHE A 210 13.18 26.15 18.39
N HIS A 211 14.16 26.16 17.49
CA HIS A 211 15.54 26.58 17.66
C HIS A 211 15.79 28.05 17.24
N GLN A 212 14.79 28.83 16.82
CA GLN A 212 14.98 30.28 16.65
C GLN A 212 15.14 30.99 17.99
N ASN A 213 14.94 30.26 19.10
CA ASN A 213 15.36 30.62 20.45
C ASN A 213 16.68 29.94 20.90
N TYR A 214 17.35 29.11 20.07
CA TYR A 214 18.53 28.30 20.42
C TYR A 214 19.37 27.84 19.19
N VAL A 215 20.67 28.13 19.10
CA VAL A 215 21.51 27.67 17.94
C VAL A 215 21.74 26.14 17.91
N SER A 216 21.03 25.41 17.05
CA SER A 216 21.18 23.95 16.86
C SER A 216 22.10 23.58 15.68
N TYR A 217 22.93 22.54 15.86
CA TYR A 217 23.69 21.90 14.76
C TYR A 217 23.31 20.42 14.72
N SER A 218 23.07 19.86 13.52
CA SER A 218 22.88 18.41 13.40
C SER A 218 24.20 17.67 13.66
N PHE A 219 24.12 16.50 14.29
CA PHE A 219 25.30 15.71 14.68
C PHE A 219 26.12 15.28 13.46
N ASP A 220 25.47 14.99 12.33
CA ASP A 220 26.14 14.56 11.09
C ASP A 220 27.07 15.64 10.49
N VAL A 221 26.72 16.92 10.63
CA VAL A 221 27.57 18.04 10.17
C VAL A 221 28.85 18.14 11.02
N LEU A 222 28.77 17.84 12.32
CA LEU A 222 29.92 17.86 13.21
C LEU A 222 30.79 16.60 13.08
N VAL A 223 30.18 15.46 12.75
CA VAL A 223 30.89 14.19 12.53
C VAL A 223 31.59 14.14 11.17
N GLN A 224 30.99 14.71 10.11
CA GLN A 224 31.61 14.77 8.78
C GLN A 224 32.77 15.77 8.70
N HIS A 225 32.82 16.72 9.64
CA HIS A 225 33.88 17.73 9.74
C HIS A 225 34.57 17.65 11.10
N GLN A 226 35.37 16.59 11.30
CA GLN A 226 36.14 16.39 12.54
C GLN A 226 36.97 17.63 12.92
N ASP A 227 37.48 18.34 11.92
CA ASP A 227 38.21 19.60 12.04
C ASP A 227 37.36 20.73 12.66
N MET A 228 36.06 20.79 12.32
CA MET A 228 35.12 21.74 12.92
C MET A 228 34.79 21.36 14.37
N TRP A 229 34.72 20.06 14.68
CA TRP A 229 34.52 19.57 16.05
C TRP A 229 35.72 19.90 16.96
N GLU A 230 36.94 19.65 16.47
CA GLU A 230 38.17 20.01 17.19
C GLU A 230 38.32 21.53 17.35
N GLN A 231 37.95 22.32 16.33
CA GLN A 231 37.94 23.78 16.42
C GLN A 231 36.90 24.27 17.43
N LEU A 232 35.67 23.72 17.44
CA LEU A 232 34.65 24.02 18.44
C LEU A 232 35.18 23.75 19.86
N LEU A 233 35.77 22.58 20.10
CA LEU A 233 36.36 22.23 21.40
C LEU A 233 37.51 23.15 21.79
N LYS A 234 38.29 23.64 20.82
CA LYS A 234 39.39 24.59 21.03
C LYS A 234 38.87 25.99 21.37
N ASP A 235 37.80 26.43 20.72
CA ASP A 235 37.13 27.70 21.01
C ASP A 235 36.44 27.66 22.38
N LEU A 236 35.88 26.51 22.78
CA LEU A 236 35.29 26.30 24.11
C LEU A 236 36.28 26.37 25.27
N LYS A 237 37.58 26.15 25.04
CA LYS A 237 38.63 26.36 26.06
C LYS A 237 38.80 27.83 26.46
N SER A 238 38.23 28.77 25.71
CA SER A 238 38.27 30.20 26.03
C SER A 238 37.15 30.64 26.99
N ASN A 239 37.25 30.31 28.28
CA ASN A 239 36.44 30.89 29.38
C ASN A 239 34.89 30.86 29.25
N ILE A 240 34.31 29.96 28.43
CA ILE A 240 32.85 29.81 28.36
C ILE A 240 32.41 28.76 29.37
N LYS A 241 31.63 29.17 30.40
CA LYS A 241 30.97 28.23 31.31
C LYS A 241 29.87 27.49 30.53
N CYS A 242 29.72 26.19 30.70
CA CYS A 242 28.59 25.45 30.12
C CYS A 242 28.09 24.30 31.00
N SER A 243 26.84 23.92 30.81
CA SER A 243 26.21 22.72 31.38
C SER A 243 25.67 21.86 30.25
N TRP A 244 25.55 20.56 30.46
CA TRP A 244 24.97 19.66 29.46
C TRP A 244 24.03 18.63 30.10
N GLN A 245 23.06 18.15 29.33
CA GLN A 245 22.08 17.16 29.75
C GLN A 245 21.69 16.25 28.59
N ILE A 246 21.38 14.98 28.89
CA ILE A 246 20.78 14.06 27.93
C ILE A 246 19.26 14.14 28.10
N VAL A 247 18.55 14.52 27.05
CA VAL A 247 17.09 14.59 27.04
C VAL A 247 16.55 13.41 26.25
N SER A 248 15.58 12.70 26.81
CA SER A 248 14.87 11.64 26.09
C SER A 248 13.46 12.12 25.74
N ARG A 249 13.07 12.06 24.46
CA ARG A 249 11.72 12.41 24.02
C ARG A 249 11.23 11.42 22.97
N LYS A 250 10.08 10.80 23.23
CA LYS A 250 9.58 9.62 22.48
C LYS A 250 10.67 8.53 22.45
N ASN A 251 11.13 8.13 21.27
CA ASN A 251 12.18 7.12 21.05
C ASN A 251 13.54 7.72 20.64
N LYS A 252 13.76 9.03 20.87
CA LYS A 252 15.02 9.72 20.55
C LYS A 252 15.67 10.23 21.84
N LYS A 253 16.99 10.09 21.97
CA LYS A 253 17.77 10.83 22.98
C LYS A 253 18.47 12.02 22.30
N PHE A 254 18.85 13.02 23.06
CA PHE A 254 19.51 14.23 22.58
C PHE A 254 20.53 14.67 23.61
N ILE A 255 21.64 15.26 23.17
CA ILE A 255 22.56 15.97 24.07
C ILE A 255 22.27 17.46 23.91
N ARG A 256 21.91 18.11 25.01
CA ARG A 256 21.69 19.55 25.10
C ARG A 256 22.82 20.17 25.89
N ILE A 257 23.52 21.13 25.31
CA ILE A 257 24.62 21.87 25.96
C ILE A 257 24.23 23.35 26.04
N LYS A 258 24.22 23.91 27.25
CA LYS A 258 23.90 25.31 27.54
C LYS A 258 25.19 26.07 27.88
N PHE A 259 25.49 27.14 27.15
CA PHE A 259 26.62 28.04 27.44
C PHE A 259 26.14 29.24 28.27
N TYR A 260 26.97 29.74 29.19
CA TYR A 260 26.70 30.89 30.05
C TYR A 260 27.70 32.02 29.75
N GLY A 261 27.21 33.25 29.56
CA GLY A 261 28.05 34.45 29.44
C GLY A 261 28.23 35.04 28.03
N THR A 262 27.69 34.40 26.99
CA THR A 262 27.48 34.98 25.66
C THR A 262 26.02 34.78 25.31
N ASP A 263 25.34 35.77 24.73
CA ASP A 263 23.92 35.74 24.36
C ASP A 263 23.46 34.32 24.00
N GLU A 264 22.49 33.81 24.77
CA GLU A 264 22.17 32.40 25.04
C GLU A 264 22.20 31.45 23.82
N LYS A 265 23.39 31.00 23.41
CA LYS A 265 23.54 29.91 22.44
C LYS A 265 23.51 28.57 23.19
N CYS A 266 22.70 27.63 22.71
CA CYS A 266 22.48 26.32 23.32
C CYS A 266 22.63 25.30 22.19
N LEU A 267 23.69 24.48 22.21
CA LEU A 267 23.94 23.46 21.18
C LEU A 267 23.02 22.27 21.44
N ILE A 268 22.16 21.95 20.47
CA ILE A 268 21.29 20.77 20.50
C ILE A 268 21.74 19.86 19.38
N LEU A 269 22.22 18.67 19.75
CA LEU A 269 22.58 17.61 18.80
C LEU A 269 21.35 16.71 18.62
N SER A 270 20.67 16.80 17.46
CA SER A 270 19.54 15.94 17.10
C SER A 270 19.88 14.99 15.94
N GLN A 271 19.79 13.67 16.19
CA GLN A 271 18.99 12.71 15.40
C GLN A 271 19.07 11.25 15.92
N LYS A 272 18.22 10.38 15.35
CA LYS A 272 17.88 8.98 15.73
C LYS A 272 19.03 8.20 16.40
N LEU A 273 18.90 7.97 17.71
CA LEU A 273 19.87 7.20 18.50
C LEU A 273 19.79 5.67 18.36
N ALA A 274 18.90 5.14 17.51
CA ALA A 274 18.74 3.69 17.38
C ALA A 274 19.98 2.99 16.79
N GLU A 275 20.87 3.72 16.10
CA GLU A 275 22.00 3.14 15.35
C GLU A 275 23.40 3.36 15.96
N TYR A 276 23.52 3.96 17.14
CA TYR A 276 24.84 4.12 17.78
C TYR A 276 25.02 3.24 19.02
N LYS A 277 26.08 2.42 19.00
CA LYS A 277 26.54 1.61 20.14
C LYS A 277 26.78 2.51 21.36
N GLU A 278 26.25 2.12 22.52
CA GLU A 278 26.39 2.76 23.84
C GLU A 278 27.84 3.22 24.17
N SER A 279 28.83 2.52 23.63
CA SER A 279 30.26 2.83 23.77
C SER A 279 30.64 4.20 23.21
N ARG A 280 29.98 4.69 22.14
CA ARG A 280 30.35 5.95 21.48
C ARG A 280 29.77 7.18 22.20
N LEU A 281 28.61 7.02 22.86
CA LEU A 281 28.08 8.02 23.81
C LEU A 281 28.98 8.21 25.03
N LYS A 282 29.60 7.12 25.52
CA LYS A 282 30.58 7.20 26.60
C LYS A 282 31.84 7.97 26.21
N ASN A 283 32.29 7.87 24.96
CA ASN A 283 33.44 8.63 24.47
C ASN A 283 33.13 10.14 24.38
N ILE A 284 31.97 10.50 23.83
CA ILE A 284 31.53 11.90 23.78
C ILE A 284 31.42 12.48 25.20
N LYS A 285 30.81 11.72 26.12
CA LYS A 285 30.77 12.09 27.53
C LYS A 285 32.17 12.31 28.11
N SER A 286 33.09 11.39 27.85
CA SER A 286 34.49 11.50 28.27
C SER A 286 35.15 12.77 27.73
N ASP A 287 34.91 13.13 26.47
CA ASP A 287 35.50 14.32 25.85
C ASP A 287 34.99 15.62 26.51
N PHE A 288 33.68 15.71 26.79
CA PHE A 288 33.08 16.83 27.51
C PHE A 288 33.57 16.93 28.97
N ASP A 289 33.56 15.81 29.69
CA ASP A 289 34.01 15.74 31.09
C ASP A 289 35.51 16.06 31.23
N THR A 290 36.32 15.78 30.20
CA THR A 290 37.76 16.07 30.19
C THR A 290 38.07 17.53 29.83
N HIS A 291 37.20 18.20 29.05
CA HIS A 291 37.47 19.53 28.48
C HIS A 291 36.70 20.69 29.12
N ILE A 292 35.64 20.41 29.91
CA ILE A 292 34.79 21.44 30.53
C ILE A 292 34.77 21.24 32.05
N ASN A 293 35.25 22.25 32.79
CA ASN A 293 35.33 22.22 34.26
C ASN A 293 33.93 22.18 34.91
N ASN A 294 33.61 20.99 35.45
CA ASN A 294 32.64 20.60 36.48
C ASN A 294 31.73 21.65 37.13
N GLU A 295 30.48 21.72 36.68
CA GLU A 295 29.25 21.79 37.51
C GLU A 295 28.07 21.11 36.75
N ALA A 296 28.21 19.82 36.42
CA ALA A 296 27.15 19.07 35.74
C ALA A 296 26.19 18.43 36.76
N THR A 297 25.09 19.11 37.10
CA THR A 297 23.98 18.49 37.85
C THR A 297 23.09 17.68 36.90
N GLN A 298 23.08 16.37 37.09
CA GLN A 298 22.18 15.44 36.41
C GLN A 298 20.73 15.69 36.88
N THR A 299 19.85 16.08 35.95
CA THR A 299 18.40 16.04 36.16
C THR A 299 17.76 15.32 34.99
N GLU A 300 17.35 14.06 35.19
CA GLU A 300 16.41 13.40 34.30
C GLU A 300 15.03 14.00 34.56
N SER A 301 14.51 14.78 33.62
CA SER A 301 13.09 15.17 33.63
C SER A 301 12.37 14.45 32.50
N LEU A 302 11.46 13.56 32.87
CA LEU A 302 10.44 13.00 31.99
C LEU A 302 9.39 14.10 31.78
N ILE A 303 9.38 14.73 30.61
CA ILE A 303 8.26 15.59 30.22
C ILE A 303 7.22 14.67 29.59
N ASP A 304 6.26 14.23 30.41
CA ASP A 304 5.06 13.53 29.97
C ASP A 304 4.00 14.57 29.60
N ASN A 305 3.81 14.80 28.29
CA ASN A 305 2.80 15.74 27.80
C ASN A 305 1.45 15.03 27.71
N THR A 306 0.80 14.82 28.84
CA THR A 306 -0.66 14.66 28.93
C THR A 306 -1.24 15.89 29.59
N ALA A 307 -1.47 16.96 28.82
CA ALA A 307 -2.30 18.08 29.23
C ALA A 307 -2.93 18.75 28.01
N GLN A 308 -4.22 19.01 28.16
CA GLN A 308 -5.23 19.43 27.19
C GLN A 308 -4.90 20.75 26.47
N GLU A 309 -5.18 20.81 25.17
CA GLU A 309 -5.55 22.05 24.49
C GLU A 309 -7.04 21.97 24.11
N SER A 310 -7.85 22.61 24.93
CA SER A 310 -9.18 23.11 24.57
C SER A 310 -9.05 24.60 24.27
N ASP A 311 -9.29 25.03 23.03
CA ASP A 311 -10.50 25.78 22.69
C ASP A 311 -10.53 26.23 21.23
N LYS A 312 -11.78 26.30 20.75
CA LYS A 312 -12.34 26.65 19.43
C LYS A 312 -11.84 28.03 18.94
N VAL A 313 -11.80 28.36 17.63
CA VAL A 313 -12.92 28.55 16.68
C VAL A 313 -12.29 28.85 15.30
N GLY A 314 -12.93 28.38 14.22
CA GLY A 314 -12.70 28.94 12.89
C GLY A 314 -13.18 28.03 11.75
N ASP A 315 -14.50 27.92 11.59
CA ASP A 315 -15.11 27.35 10.38
C ASP A 315 -14.52 28.00 9.12
N ASN A 316 -13.95 27.18 8.25
CA ASN A 316 -13.92 27.45 6.81
C ASN A 316 -14.16 26.14 6.08
N ASN A 317 -15.40 26.00 5.63
CA ASN A 317 -15.82 25.04 4.63
C ASN A 317 -14.88 25.06 3.42
N TYR A 318 -14.13 23.98 3.23
CA TYR A 318 -13.70 23.55 1.91
C TYR A 318 -14.24 22.14 1.70
N SER A 319 -15.46 22.09 1.16
CA SER A 319 -15.98 20.93 0.46
C SER A 319 -15.04 20.62 -0.71
N VAL A 320 -14.19 19.60 -0.56
CA VAL A 320 -13.48 19.04 -1.71
C VAL A 320 -14.46 18.11 -2.41
N GLN A 321 -15.06 18.61 -3.49
CA GLN A 321 -15.71 17.78 -4.49
C GLN A 321 -14.64 16.83 -5.04
N PHE A 322 -14.87 15.52 -4.92
CA PHE A 322 -14.10 14.52 -5.66
C PHE A 322 -14.45 14.69 -7.14
N GLU A 323 -13.59 15.35 -7.90
CA GLU A 323 -13.58 15.24 -9.35
C GLU A 323 -13.29 13.78 -9.70
N ARG A 324 -14.29 13.14 -10.31
CA ARG A 324 -14.20 11.85 -10.97
C ARG A 324 -13.36 12.02 -12.22
N ASP A 325 -12.04 11.89 -12.10
CA ASP A 325 -11.17 11.83 -13.27
C ASP A 325 -10.57 10.43 -13.41
N ASN A 326 -11.17 9.71 -14.37
CA ASN A 326 -10.58 8.71 -15.26
C ASN A 326 -10.01 7.41 -14.66
N CYS A 327 -10.94 6.54 -14.28
CA CYS A 327 -10.78 5.09 -14.39
C CYS A 327 -10.98 4.63 -15.85
N ASP A 328 -10.06 4.99 -16.75
CA ASP A 328 -10.06 4.53 -18.15
C ASP A 328 -8.94 3.51 -18.38
N SER A 329 -9.00 2.35 -17.69
CA SER A 329 -8.28 1.13 -18.09
C SER A 329 -8.84 -0.14 -17.42
N TRP A 330 -10.17 -0.29 -17.37
CA TRP A 330 -10.83 -1.55 -16.97
C TRP A 330 -10.68 -2.69 -18.02
N LEU A 331 -9.75 -2.55 -18.97
CA LEU A 331 -9.54 -3.45 -20.10
C LEU A 331 -8.18 -4.18 -20.08
N ASP A 332 -7.27 -3.88 -19.14
CA ASP A 332 -5.91 -4.46 -19.12
C ASP A 332 -5.56 -5.31 -17.88
N CYS A 333 -6.55 -5.57 -17.03
CA CYS A 333 -6.38 -6.59 -15.99
C CYS A 333 -6.32 -7.97 -16.65
N GLY A 334 -5.26 -8.72 -16.35
CA GLY A 334 -4.99 -10.10 -16.79
C GLY A 334 -6.03 -11.14 -16.31
N TYR A 335 -7.30 -10.92 -16.67
CA TYR A 335 -8.47 -11.76 -16.47
C TYR A 335 -8.47 -13.00 -17.39
N MET A 336 -7.46 -13.17 -18.26
CA MET A 336 -7.62 -14.03 -19.44
C MET A 336 -7.32 -15.52 -19.24
N ASN A 337 -6.59 -15.95 -18.21
CA ASN A 337 -6.16 -17.37 -18.13
C ASN A 337 -7.06 -18.27 -17.27
N ASP A 338 -7.74 -17.73 -16.26
CA ASP A 338 -8.54 -18.54 -15.31
C ASP A 338 -10.05 -18.47 -15.52
N ILE A 339 -10.53 -17.57 -16.40
CA ILE A 339 -11.97 -17.32 -16.58
C ILE A 339 -12.64 -18.40 -17.45
N ILE A 340 -11.94 -18.94 -18.44
CA ILE A 340 -12.36 -20.11 -19.22
C ILE A 340 -11.11 -20.87 -19.68
N ASN A 341 -10.50 -21.67 -18.81
CA ASN A 341 -9.52 -22.65 -19.28
C ASN A 341 -10.29 -23.90 -19.78
N PRO A 342 -10.36 -24.17 -21.11
CA PRO A 342 -11.02 -25.37 -21.62
C PRO A 342 -10.34 -26.68 -21.17
N TYR A 343 -9.16 -26.61 -20.54
CA TYR A 343 -8.36 -27.77 -20.10
C TYR A 343 -8.37 -28.02 -18.57
N GLU A 344 -8.99 -27.18 -17.74
CA GLU A 344 -9.08 -27.41 -16.28
C GLU A 344 -10.34 -28.18 -15.82
N VAL A 345 -11.04 -28.87 -16.74
CA VAL A 345 -12.23 -29.68 -16.42
C VAL A 345 -12.00 -31.17 -16.70
N TYR A 346 -10.83 -31.69 -16.34
CA TYR A 346 -10.56 -33.13 -16.27
C TYR A 346 -10.14 -33.55 -14.87
#